data_AF-A0A256CJ15-F1
#
_entry.id   AF-A0A256CJ15-F1
#
_cell.length_a   1.000
_cell.length_b   1.000
_cell.length_c   1.000
_cell.angle_alpha   90.00
_cell.angle_beta   90.00
_cell.angle_gamma   90.00
#
_symmetry.space_group_name_H-M   'P 1'
#
loop_
_entity.id
_entity.type
_entity.pdbx_description
1 polymer ?
#
loop_
_entity_poly.entity_id
_entity_poly.type
_entity_poly.pdbx_seq_one_letter_code
_entity_poly.pdbx_strand_id
1 'polypeptide(L)'
;MKGEKRQLIEQMIAKSQQKSEAKKEIRIDSESLQTYYDAFYQGHGASLESDELLHQWRYWRERAMNFLVRREHSEVELRQKLRQRALPEWLFEPLIEWLYSRDYLSLERFAYSYAKNRADLGYGPIRVSYELRAEHQVPERFINEAFREINWDRAEAVAARKIRHSDPLKYRAALYRRGFNSDG
;
A
#
# COMPACT_ATOMS: atom_id res chain seq x y z
N MET A 1 -13.75 10.49 -34.73
CA MET A 1 -14.49 9.98 -33.55
C MET A 1 -14.20 8.52 -33.16
N LYS A 2 -14.53 7.47 -33.94
CA LYS A 2 -14.21 6.07 -33.55
C LYS A 2 -12.71 5.71 -33.66
N GLY A 3 -11.99 6.32 -34.60
CA GLY A 3 -10.54 6.09 -34.80
C GLY A 3 -9.68 6.67 -33.67
N GLU A 4 -9.95 7.90 -33.24
CA GLU A 4 -9.15 8.61 -32.22
C GLU A 4 -9.24 7.95 -30.84
N LYS A 5 -10.43 7.46 -30.46
CA LYS A 5 -10.60 6.77 -29.16
C LYS A 5 -9.86 5.43 -29.12
N ARG A 6 -9.78 4.71 -30.25
CA ARG A 6 -9.01 3.47 -30.38
C ARG A 6 -7.52 3.74 -30.30
N GLN A 7 -7.04 4.78 -30.99
CA GLN A 7 -5.65 5.25 -30.91
C GLN A 7 -5.26 5.64 -29.49
N LEU A 8 -6.14 6.32 -28.75
CA LEU A 8 -5.89 6.69 -27.36
C LEU A 8 -5.77 5.46 -26.45
N ILE A 9 -6.63 4.45 -26.63
CA ILE A 9 -6.58 3.18 -25.88
C ILE A 9 -5.30 2.40 -26.20
N GLU A 10 -4.93 2.30 -27.48
CA GLU A 10 -3.69 1.63 -27.91
C GLU A 10 -2.45 2.37 -27.37
N GLN A 11 -2.46 3.71 -27.32
CA GLN A 11 -1.41 4.51 -26.70
C GLN A 11 -1.36 4.34 -25.17
N MET A 12 -2.50 4.18 -24.50
CA MET A 12 -2.55 3.91 -23.06
C MET A 12 -2.05 2.51 -22.72
N ILE A 13 -2.41 1.50 -23.52
CA ILE A 13 -1.90 0.13 -23.39
C ILE A 13 -0.40 0.09 -23.66
N ALA A 14 0.08 0.74 -24.73
CA ALA A 14 1.51 0.83 -25.04
C ALA A 14 2.30 1.58 -23.96
N LYS A 15 1.76 2.66 -23.37
CA LYS A 15 2.37 3.35 -22.23
C LYS A 15 2.37 2.49 -20.96
N SER A 16 1.31 1.70 -20.74
CA SER A 16 1.25 0.78 -19.62
C SER A 16 2.24 -0.39 -19.79
N GLN A 17 2.41 -0.88 -21.01
CA GLN A 17 3.38 -1.92 -21.38
C GLN A 17 4.82 -1.39 -21.34
N GLN A 18 5.10 -0.18 -21.82
CA GLN A 18 6.39 0.47 -21.66
C GLN A 18 6.73 0.75 -20.19
N LYS A 19 5.74 1.07 -19.35
CA LYS A 19 5.94 1.22 -17.90
C LYS A 19 6.16 -0.12 -17.20
N SER A 20 5.63 -1.22 -17.76
CA SER A 20 5.92 -2.59 -17.29
C SER A 20 7.28 -3.11 -17.79
N GLU A 21 7.72 -2.75 -18.99
CA GLU A 21 9.02 -3.09 -19.58
C GLU A 21 10.16 -2.22 -19.03
N ALA A 22 9.85 -0.98 -18.60
CA ALA A 22 10.75 -0.11 -17.85
C ALA A 22 10.79 -0.45 -16.34
N LYS A 23 10.26 -1.61 -15.90
CA LYS A 23 10.78 -2.31 -14.72
C LYS A 23 12.19 -2.80 -15.07
N LYS A 24 13.15 -1.86 -15.20
CA LYS A 24 14.58 -2.18 -15.06
C LYS A 24 14.67 -2.98 -13.78
N GLU A 25 15.08 -4.23 -13.91
CA GLU A 25 15.29 -5.11 -12.78
C GLU A 25 16.28 -4.39 -11.85
N ILE A 26 15.79 -3.83 -10.74
CA ILE A 26 16.66 -3.10 -9.82
C ILE A 26 17.66 -4.13 -9.28
N ARG A 27 18.88 -4.04 -9.80
CA ARG A 27 20.00 -4.87 -9.39
C ARG A 27 20.53 -4.26 -8.11
N ILE A 28 20.49 -5.04 -7.04
CA ILE A 28 21.04 -4.67 -5.75
C ILE A 28 22.30 -5.48 -5.52
N ASP A 29 23.43 -4.78 -5.56
CA ASP A 29 24.79 -5.23 -5.31
C ASP A 29 25.50 -4.24 -4.36
N SER A 30 26.77 -4.50 -4.02
CA SER A 30 27.48 -3.67 -3.05
C SER A 30 27.69 -2.24 -3.55
N GLU A 31 27.97 -2.03 -4.84
CA GLU A 31 28.21 -0.70 -5.44
C GLU A 31 26.94 0.17 -5.42
N SER A 32 25.80 -0.41 -5.81
CA SER A 32 24.51 0.28 -5.71
C SER A 32 24.16 0.61 -4.25
N LEU A 33 24.34 -0.33 -3.32
CA LEU A 33 24.11 -0.08 -1.89
C LEU A 33 25.03 1.00 -1.31
N GLN A 34 26.30 1.01 -1.73
CA GLN A 34 27.25 2.06 -1.36
C GLN A 34 26.76 3.44 -1.82
N THR A 35 26.18 3.52 -3.02
CA THR A 35 25.60 4.78 -3.53
C THR A 35 24.49 5.30 -2.62
N TYR A 36 23.56 4.45 -2.17
CA TYR A 36 22.51 4.86 -1.23
C TYR A 36 23.07 5.24 0.14
N TYR A 37 24.07 4.48 0.61
CA TYR A 37 24.74 4.74 1.88
C TYR A 37 25.44 6.10 1.90
N ASP A 38 26.27 6.37 0.89
CA ASP A 38 27.03 7.62 0.75
C ASP A 38 26.11 8.83 0.59
N ALA A 39 25.05 8.67 -0.20
CA ALA A 39 24.02 9.71 -0.37
C ALA A 39 23.35 10.07 0.95
N PHE A 40 23.07 9.09 1.82
CA PHE A 40 22.44 9.32 3.11
C PHE A 40 23.40 10.00 4.10
N TYR A 41 24.65 9.53 4.20
CA TYR A 41 25.63 10.04 5.16
C TYR A 41 26.41 11.27 4.66
N GLN A 42 26.09 11.81 3.48
CA GLN A 42 26.73 13.00 2.89
C GLN A 42 28.27 12.91 2.87
N GLY A 43 28.84 11.72 2.72
CA GLY A 43 30.29 11.50 2.77
C GLY A 43 30.95 11.67 4.14
N HIS A 44 30.20 11.75 5.25
CA HIS A 44 30.75 11.91 6.59
C HIS A 44 31.15 10.56 7.21
N GLY A 45 32.31 10.04 6.79
CA GLY A 45 33.23 9.20 7.58
C GLY A 45 32.79 7.82 8.07
N ALA A 46 31.52 7.46 7.98
CA ALA A 46 31.08 6.09 8.18
C ALA A 46 31.34 5.34 6.86
N SER A 47 32.06 4.22 6.91
CA SER A 47 32.15 3.29 5.79
C SER A 47 31.73 1.92 6.27
N LEU A 48 30.89 1.27 5.47
CA LEU A 48 30.62 -0.16 5.63
C LEU A 48 31.39 -0.89 4.55
N GLU A 49 32.01 -2.01 4.91
CA GLU A 49 32.61 -2.91 3.92
C GLU A 49 31.53 -3.49 3.01
N SER A 50 31.91 -3.85 1.78
CA SER A 50 30.97 -4.39 0.78
C SER A 50 30.18 -5.60 1.29
N ASP A 51 30.81 -6.50 2.04
CA ASP A 51 30.16 -7.67 2.62
C ASP A 51 29.12 -7.30 3.69
N GLU A 52 29.37 -6.25 4.47
CA GLU A 52 28.44 -5.76 5.49
C GLU A 52 27.23 -5.09 4.84
N LEU A 53 27.42 -4.29 3.78
CA LEU A 53 26.31 -3.73 2.99
C LEU A 53 25.38 -4.84 2.47
N LEU A 54 25.96 -5.89 1.87
CA LEU A 54 25.22 -7.02 1.35
C LEU A 54 24.55 -7.85 2.47
N HIS A 55 25.19 -7.97 3.62
CA HIS A 55 24.61 -8.65 4.78
C HIS A 55 23.36 -7.91 5.26
N GLN A 56 23.47 -6.59 5.49
CA GLN A 56 22.34 -5.75 5.90
C GLN A 56 21.19 -5.83 4.90
N TRP A 57 21.50 -5.73 3.61
CA TRP A 57 20.51 -5.88 2.55
C TRP A 57 19.77 -7.22 2.64
N ARG A 58 20.49 -8.35 2.68
CA ARG A 58 19.88 -9.69 2.73
C ARG A 58 18.99 -9.84 3.97
N TYR A 59 19.49 -9.41 5.12
CA TYR A 59 18.82 -9.50 6.41
C TYR A 59 17.50 -8.72 6.44
N TRP A 60 17.49 -7.49 5.93
CA TRP A 60 16.31 -6.63 5.94
C TRP A 60 15.32 -6.94 4.83
N ARG A 61 15.80 -7.34 3.65
CA ARG A 61 14.96 -7.85 2.58
C ARG A 61 14.14 -9.05 3.05
N GLU A 62 14.77 -10.02 3.73
CA GLU A 62 14.05 -11.19 4.27
C GLU A 62 12.95 -10.78 5.26
N ARG A 63 13.23 -9.82 6.15
CA ARG A 63 12.25 -9.30 7.13
C ARG A 63 11.09 -8.58 6.47
N ALA A 64 11.35 -7.78 5.45
CA ALA A 64 10.30 -7.14 4.67
C ALA A 64 9.42 -8.18 3.97
N MET A 65 10.04 -9.17 3.31
CA MET A 65 9.32 -10.27 2.67
C MET A 65 8.45 -11.07 3.66
N ASN A 66 8.94 -11.30 4.87
CA ASN A 66 8.16 -11.97 5.92
C ASN A 66 6.85 -11.24 6.28
N PHE A 67 6.77 -9.92 6.14
CA PHE A 67 5.50 -9.21 6.28
C PHE A 67 4.60 -9.43 5.06
N LEU A 68 5.16 -9.26 3.86
CA LEU A 68 4.41 -9.26 2.60
C LEU A 68 3.84 -10.62 2.25
N VAL A 69 4.51 -11.72 2.61
CA VAL A 69 4.01 -13.09 2.39
C VAL A 69 2.71 -13.36 3.15
N ARG A 70 2.48 -12.69 4.29
CA ARG A 70 1.30 -12.96 5.13
C ARG A 70 0.05 -12.22 4.67
N ARG A 71 0.22 -11.00 4.15
CA ARG A 71 -0.85 -10.15 3.61
C ARG A 71 -0.26 -8.98 2.84
N GLU A 72 -1.09 -8.36 2.01
CA GLU A 72 -0.80 -7.05 1.43
C GLU A 72 -0.56 -6.00 2.51
N HIS A 73 0.42 -5.13 2.27
CA HIS A 73 0.75 -3.99 3.11
C HIS A 73 0.82 -2.74 2.24
N SER A 74 0.44 -1.59 2.81
CA SER A 74 0.86 -0.32 2.24
C SER A 74 2.33 -0.09 2.56
N GLU A 75 2.99 0.74 1.76
CA GLU A 75 4.34 1.20 2.07
C GLU A 75 4.41 1.88 3.44
N VAL A 76 3.39 2.66 3.81
CA VAL A 76 3.31 3.31 5.13
C VAL A 76 3.35 2.28 6.26
N GLU A 77 2.52 1.23 6.17
CA GLU A 77 2.51 0.15 7.16
C GLU A 77 3.86 -0.60 7.21
N LEU A 78 4.44 -0.89 6.04
CA LEU A 78 5.70 -1.62 5.97
C LEU A 78 6.85 -0.80 6.56
N ARG A 79 6.95 0.49 6.20
CA ARG A 79 7.95 1.41 6.74
C ARG A 79 7.83 1.52 8.26
N GLN A 80 6.61 1.66 8.79
CA GLN A 80 6.38 1.71 10.24
C GLN A 80 6.87 0.44 10.94
N LYS A 81 6.54 -0.74 10.41
CA LYS A 81 6.94 -2.03 10.99
C LYS A 81 8.44 -2.29 10.93
N LEU A 82 9.10 -1.86 9.85
CA LEU A 82 10.55 -1.96 9.69
C LEU A 82 11.28 -0.96 10.60
N ARG A 83 10.76 0.26 10.75
CA ARG A 83 11.29 1.26 11.69
C ARG A 83 11.21 0.78 13.14
N GLN A 84 10.10 0.14 13.53
CA GLN A 84 9.96 -0.48 14.85
C GLN A 84 11.00 -1.59 15.12
N ARG A 85 11.60 -2.16 14.07
CA ARG A 85 12.68 -3.16 14.17
C ARG A 85 14.07 -2.53 14.09
N ALA A 86 14.17 -1.21 13.97
CA ALA A 86 15.40 -0.46 13.75
C ALA A 86 16.09 -0.75 12.40
N LEU A 87 15.33 -0.81 11.30
CA LEU A 87 15.92 -0.76 9.96
C LEU A 87 16.75 0.52 9.80
N PRO A 88 18.02 0.43 9.36
CA PRO A 88 18.85 1.61 9.09
C PRO A 88 18.24 2.52 8.04
N GLU A 89 18.20 3.83 8.30
CA GLU A 89 17.40 4.75 7.47
C GLU A 89 17.87 4.80 5.99
N TRP A 90 19.18 4.65 5.75
CA TRP A 90 19.77 4.59 4.41
C TRP A 90 19.24 3.41 3.56
N LEU A 91 18.71 2.36 4.19
CA LEU A 91 18.24 1.15 3.52
C LEU A 91 16.75 1.18 3.15
N PHE A 92 15.98 2.20 3.60
CA PHE A 92 14.55 2.26 3.30
C PHE A 92 14.29 2.40 1.80
N GLU A 93 14.84 3.43 1.17
CA GLU A 93 14.59 3.71 -0.25
C GLU A 93 14.99 2.56 -1.17
N PRO A 94 16.22 2.00 -1.13
CA PRO A 94 16.58 0.88 -2.01
C PRO A 94 15.69 -0.34 -1.79
N LEU A 95 15.27 -0.59 -0.53
CA LEU A 95 14.40 -1.72 -0.22
C LEU A 95 12.98 -1.51 -0.78
N ILE A 96 12.38 -0.35 -0.57
CA ILE A 96 11.03 -0.03 -1.06
C ILE A 96 11.00 -0.01 -2.59
N GLU A 97 11.98 0.64 -3.23
CA GLU A 97 12.09 0.66 -4.69
C GLU A 97 12.21 -0.75 -5.26
N TRP A 98 13.07 -1.60 -4.68
CA TRP A 98 13.21 -2.98 -5.09
C TRP A 98 11.89 -3.77 -4.94
N LEU A 99 11.18 -3.61 -3.82
CA LEU A 99 9.91 -4.28 -3.58
C LEU A 99 8.83 -3.89 -4.61
N TYR A 100 8.73 -2.61 -4.98
CA TYR A 100 7.83 -2.19 -6.06
C TYR A 100 8.27 -2.71 -7.42
N SER A 101 9.57 -2.68 -7.73
CA SER A 101 10.10 -3.18 -9.01
C SER A 101 9.79 -4.67 -9.22
N ARG A 102 9.78 -5.44 -8.14
CA ARG A 102 9.46 -6.87 -8.12
C ARG A 102 7.98 -7.18 -7.95
N ASP A 103 7.13 -6.15 -7.91
CA ASP A 103 5.70 -6.28 -7.66
C ASP A 103 5.31 -6.86 -6.30
N TYR A 104 6.22 -6.88 -5.32
CA TYR A 104 5.93 -7.37 -3.96
C TYR A 104 5.12 -6.36 -3.14
N LEU A 105 5.24 -5.06 -3.46
CA LEU A 105 4.36 -4.02 -2.95
C LEU A 105 3.43 -3.53 -4.07
N SER A 106 2.13 -3.44 -3.76
CA SER A 106 1.14 -2.88 -4.68
C SER A 106 0.03 -2.18 -3.89
N LEU A 107 -0.08 -0.86 -4.05
CA LEU A 107 -1.18 -0.09 -3.43
C LEU A 107 -2.55 -0.47 -3.99
N GLU A 108 -2.61 -0.99 -5.22
CA GLU A 108 -3.84 -1.50 -5.83
C GLU A 108 -4.33 -2.76 -5.10
N ARG A 109 -3.47 -3.78 -4.97
CA ARG A 109 -3.83 -5.01 -4.23
C ARG A 109 -4.09 -4.73 -2.76
N PHE A 110 -3.30 -3.84 -2.16
CA PHE A 110 -3.52 -3.39 -0.80
C PHE A 110 -4.89 -2.73 -0.63
N ALA A 111 -5.28 -1.79 -1.49
CA ALA A 111 -6.55 -1.09 -1.40
C ALA A 111 -7.74 -2.05 -1.41
N TYR A 112 -7.73 -3.02 -2.34
CA TYR A 112 -8.77 -4.04 -2.42
C TYR A 112 -8.81 -4.92 -1.16
N SER A 113 -7.67 -5.51 -0.79
CA SER A 113 -7.58 -6.42 0.37
C SER A 113 -7.99 -5.72 1.67
N TYR A 114 -7.55 -4.47 1.85
CA TYR A 114 -7.92 -3.64 2.98
C TYR A 114 -9.41 -3.33 2.98
N ALA A 115 -9.96 -2.79 1.89
CA ALA A 115 -11.38 -2.45 1.81
C ALA A 115 -12.27 -3.68 2.06
N LYS A 116 -11.91 -4.83 1.49
CA LYS A 116 -12.59 -6.10 1.72
C LYS A 116 -12.59 -6.51 3.19
N ASN A 117 -11.42 -6.45 3.84
CA ASN A 117 -11.31 -6.76 5.27
C ASN A 117 -12.16 -5.82 6.13
N ARG A 118 -12.13 -4.51 5.85
CA ARG A 118 -12.92 -3.52 6.60
C ARG A 118 -14.42 -3.72 6.42
N ALA A 119 -14.87 -4.02 5.19
CA ALA A 119 -16.25 -4.36 4.90
C ALA A 119 -16.72 -5.62 5.66
N ASP A 120 -15.90 -6.67 5.71
CA ASP A 120 -16.18 -7.90 6.47
C ASP A 120 -16.29 -7.64 7.99
N LEU A 121 -15.62 -6.61 8.48
CA LEU A 121 -15.71 -6.15 9.87
C LEU A 121 -16.89 -5.21 10.13
N GLY A 122 -17.62 -4.80 9.09
CA GLY A 122 -18.76 -3.88 9.18
C GLY A 122 -18.35 -2.41 9.30
N TYR A 123 -17.27 -2.01 8.63
CA TYR A 123 -16.94 -0.61 8.40
C TYR A 123 -17.42 -0.16 7.02
N GLY A 124 -17.90 1.08 6.95
CA GLY A 124 -18.54 1.65 5.78
C GLY A 124 -17.59 2.47 4.91
N PRO A 125 -18.04 2.81 3.68
CA PRO A 125 -17.21 3.35 2.62
C PRO A 125 -16.54 4.69 2.98
N ILE A 126 -17.21 5.55 3.75
CA ILE A 126 -16.66 6.87 4.13
C ILE A 126 -15.41 6.70 4.98
N ARG A 127 -15.50 5.82 5.98
CA ARG A 127 -14.38 5.56 6.90
C ARG A 127 -13.25 4.84 6.18
N VAL A 128 -13.57 3.82 5.39
CA VAL A 128 -12.56 3.05 4.65
C VAL A 128 -11.83 3.92 3.63
N SER A 129 -12.54 4.83 2.94
CA SER A 129 -11.92 5.77 2.00
C SER A 129 -10.96 6.72 2.70
N TYR A 130 -11.35 7.24 3.87
CA TYR A 130 -10.48 8.07 4.70
C TYR A 130 -9.23 7.31 5.15
N GLU A 131 -9.38 6.09 5.70
CA GLU A 131 -8.26 5.25 6.16
C GLU A 131 -7.29 4.98 5.00
N LEU A 132 -7.80 4.56 3.83
CA LEU A 132 -6.98 4.32 2.64
C LEU A 132 -6.23 5.58 2.17
N ARG A 133 -6.90 6.73 2.13
CA ARG A 133 -6.32 7.98 1.59
C ARG A 133 -5.36 8.64 2.58
N ALA A 134 -5.81 8.85 3.82
CA ALA A 134 -5.11 9.65 4.81
C ALA A 134 -4.03 8.85 5.57
N GLU A 135 -4.31 7.59 5.90
CA GLU A 135 -3.39 6.77 6.70
C GLU A 135 -2.44 5.94 5.83
N HIS A 136 -2.91 5.49 4.66
CA HIS A 136 -2.14 4.61 3.77
C HIS A 136 -1.68 5.27 2.47
N GLN A 137 -2.04 6.54 2.24
CA GLN A 137 -1.64 7.32 1.07
C GLN A 137 -2.01 6.65 -0.26
N VAL A 138 -3.11 5.90 -0.29
CA VAL A 138 -3.61 5.22 -1.48
C VAL A 138 -4.21 6.25 -2.44
N PRO A 139 -3.76 6.30 -3.71
CA PRO A 139 -4.36 7.19 -4.71
C PRO A 139 -5.83 6.89 -4.97
N GLU A 140 -6.61 7.96 -5.20
CA GLU A 140 -8.08 7.89 -5.37
C GLU A 140 -8.55 6.87 -6.42
N ARG A 141 -7.80 6.71 -7.52
CA ARG A 141 -8.11 5.74 -8.57
C ARG A 141 -8.19 4.30 -8.04
N PHE A 142 -7.29 3.88 -7.14
CA PHE A 142 -7.25 2.52 -6.59
C PHE A 142 -8.31 2.33 -5.52
N ILE A 143 -8.65 3.39 -4.78
CA ILE A 143 -9.79 3.39 -3.86
C ILE A 143 -11.08 3.15 -4.66
N ASN A 144 -11.29 3.93 -5.72
CA ASN A 144 -12.48 3.80 -6.57
C ASN A 144 -12.59 2.43 -7.24
N GLU A 145 -11.47 1.87 -7.70
CA GLU A 145 -11.43 0.54 -8.29
C GLU A 145 -11.76 -0.54 -7.26
N ALA A 146 -11.10 -0.53 -6.10
CA ALA A 146 -11.40 -1.44 -5.01
C ALA A 146 -12.88 -1.37 -4.60
N PHE A 147 -13.44 -0.16 -4.49
CA PHE A 147 -14.80 0.07 -3.99
C PHE A 147 -15.88 -0.47 -4.92
N ARG A 148 -15.61 -0.60 -6.23
CA ARG A 148 -16.56 -1.22 -7.19
C ARG A 148 -16.81 -2.69 -6.90
N GLU A 149 -15.84 -3.38 -6.31
CA GLU A 149 -15.89 -4.81 -6.02
C GLU A 149 -16.42 -5.10 -4.60
N ILE A 150 -16.65 -4.07 -3.78
CA ILE A 150 -17.12 -4.24 -2.39
C ILE A 150 -18.64 -4.09 -2.33
N ASN A 151 -19.31 -5.09 -1.78
CA ASN A 151 -20.74 -5.01 -1.43
C ASN A 151 -20.91 -4.29 -0.08
N TRP A 152 -21.15 -2.98 -0.14
CA TRP A 152 -21.31 -2.13 1.04
C TRP A 152 -22.62 -2.38 1.79
N ASP A 153 -23.70 -2.80 1.12
CA ASP A 153 -24.96 -3.16 1.78
C ASP A 153 -24.77 -4.37 2.72
N ARG A 154 -23.98 -5.36 2.27
CA ARG A 154 -23.60 -6.49 3.12
C ARG A 154 -22.74 -6.04 4.31
N ALA A 155 -21.82 -5.10 4.10
CA ALA A 155 -21.01 -4.54 5.18
C ALA A 155 -21.88 -3.80 6.21
N GLU A 156 -22.90 -3.06 5.76
CA GLU A 156 -23.85 -2.39 6.63
C GLU A 156 -24.68 -3.38 7.44
N ALA A 157 -25.15 -4.47 6.82
CA ALA A 157 -25.85 -5.54 7.54
C ALA A 157 -24.97 -6.19 8.63
N VAL A 158 -23.67 -6.35 8.37
CA VAL A 158 -22.69 -6.81 9.38
C VAL A 158 -22.57 -5.79 10.51
N ALA A 159 -22.50 -4.49 10.17
CA ALA A 159 -22.44 -3.41 11.16
C ALA A 159 -23.70 -3.40 12.04
N ALA A 160 -24.89 -3.46 11.44
CA ALA A 160 -26.19 -3.45 12.11
C ALA A 160 -26.29 -4.55 13.17
N ARG A 161 -25.89 -5.79 12.85
CA ARG A 161 -25.85 -6.93 13.79
C ARG A 161 -24.96 -6.70 15.01
N LYS A 162 -23.93 -5.84 14.89
CA LYS A 162 -22.99 -5.51 15.96
C LYS A 162 -23.42 -4.29 16.79
N ILE A 163 -24.45 -3.54 16.38
CA ILE A 163 -24.95 -2.38 17.12
C ILE A 163 -26.02 -2.85 18.11
N ARG A 164 -25.85 -2.50 19.39
CA ARG A 164 -26.78 -2.87 20.47
C ARG A 164 -27.45 -1.62 21.05
N HIS A 165 -28.12 -0.86 20.19
CA HIS A 165 -28.91 0.30 20.58
C HIS A 165 -30.33 0.15 20.03
N SER A 166 -31.32 0.16 20.91
CA SER A 166 -32.73 0.23 20.55
C SER A 166 -33.19 1.66 20.26
N ASP A 167 -32.51 2.66 20.85
CA ASP A 167 -32.76 4.07 20.58
C ASP A 167 -32.31 4.43 19.14
N PRO A 168 -33.22 4.97 18.29
CA PRO A 168 -32.91 5.25 16.89
C PRO A 168 -31.76 6.24 16.68
N LEU A 169 -31.64 7.27 17.53
CA LEU A 169 -30.57 8.27 17.41
C LEU A 169 -29.21 7.65 17.72
N LYS A 170 -29.13 6.85 18.80
CA LYS A 170 -27.91 6.12 19.16
C LYS A 170 -27.55 5.06 18.12
N TYR A 171 -28.54 4.43 17.51
CA TYR A 171 -28.34 3.48 16.40
C TYR A 171 -27.72 4.17 15.18
N ARG A 172 -28.32 5.27 14.69
CA ARG A 172 -27.80 6.06 13.56
C ARG A 172 -26.40 6.60 13.83
N ALA A 173 -26.16 7.12 15.04
CA ALA A 173 -24.83 7.59 15.44
C ALA A 173 -23.78 6.45 15.45
N ALA A 174 -24.17 5.23 15.81
CA ALA A 174 -23.28 4.07 15.78
C ALA A 174 -22.95 3.60 14.35
N LEU A 175 -23.91 3.67 13.42
CA LEU A 175 -23.65 3.44 11.99
C LEU A 175 -22.72 4.52 11.41
N TYR A 176 -22.97 5.79 11.74
CA TYR A 176 -22.14 6.91 11.30
C TYR A 176 -20.67 6.77 11.74
N ARG A 177 -20.42 6.42 13.01
CA ARG A 177 -19.04 6.15 13.51
C ARG A 177 -18.34 4.99 12.81
N ARG A 178 -19.10 4.09 12.19
CA ARG A 178 -18.57 3.00 11.36
C ARG A 178 -18.34 3.41 9.91
N GLY A 179 -18.80 4.57 9.48
CA GLY A 179 -18.57 5.11 8.14
C GLY A 179 -19.70 4.85 7.14
N PHE A 180 -20.90 4.54 7.62
CA PHE A 180 -22.12 4.51 6.80
C PHE A 180 -22.82 5.87 6.85
N ASN A 181 -23.53 6.23 5.79
CA ASN A 181 -24.40 7.40 5.82
C ASN A 181 -25.50 7.17 6.86
N SER A 182 -25.74 8.17 7.70
CA SER A 182 -26.82 8.13 8.68
C SER A 182 -28.17 8.48 8.08
N ASP A 183 -28.24 8.84 6.80
CA ASP A 183 -29.37 9.58 6.22
C ASP A 183 -30.42 8.68 5.54
N GLY A 184 -30.22 7.36 5.58
CA GLY A 184 -31.21 6.34 5.19
C GLY A 184 -32.33 6.15 6.20
#